data_AF-A0A1H3DI68-F1
#
_entry.id   AF-A0A1H3DI68-F1
#
_cell.length_a   1.000
_cell.length_b   1.000
_cell.length_c   1.000
_cell.angle_alpha   90.00
_cell.angle_beta   90.00
_cell.angle_gamma   90.00
#
_symmetry.space_group_name_H-M   'P 1'
#
loop_
_entity.id
_entity.type
_entity.pdbx_description
1 polymer ?
#
loop_
_entity_poly.entity_id
_entity_poly.type
_entity_poly.pdbx_seq_one_letter_code
_entity_poly.pdbx_strand_id
1 'polypeptide(L)'
;MVLKELGEFLKRANGDDEVAYLQRGDEDIWVYALPKSKYTFHFSIHSKSGDVEKIQARNMDWIDKHVAVFEYVEPPVFVSDTVSERVELVEDPDALAILDDTCVRCQEEYLVDVTPKIDLLIDGLYAQRMVEEECPDCGQPLISRHTFQPPKQYSEDFLDEGEGISNYTWRHSRR
;
A
#
# COMPACT_ATOMS: atom_id res chain seq x y z
N MET A 1 23.66 5.89 3.99
CA MET A 1 23.97 4.45 4.10
C MET A 1 22.63 3.76 4.33
N VAL A 2 21.81 3.65 3.28
CA VAL A 2 20.38 3.23 3.37
C VAL A 2 19.98 2.32 2.19
N LEU A 3 20.58 2.52 1.00
CA LEU A 3 20.34 1.69 -0.19
C LEU A 3 20.60 0.19 0.00
N LYS A 4 21.60 -0.18 0.81
CA LYS A 4 21.90 -1.60 1.09
C LYS A 4 20.79 -2.26 1.92
N GLU A 5 20.34 -1.56 2.97
CA GLU A 5 19.29 -2.03 3.87
C GLU A 5 17.94 -2.07 3.13
N LEU A 6 17.65 -1.06 2.30
CA LEU A 6 16.47 -1.05 1.44
C LEU A 6 16.47 -2.22 0.44
N GLY A 7 17.62 -2.51 -0.16
CA GLY A 7 17.78 -3.68 -1.03
C GLY A 7 17.59 -5.01 -0.28
N GLU A 8 18.01 -5.08 0.98
CA GLU A 8 17.79 -6.25 1.84
C GLU A 8 16.31 -6.42 2.18
N PHE A 9 15.61 -5.34 2.52
CA PHE A 9 14.17 -5.34 2.73
C PHE A 9 13.41 -5.86 1.51
N LEU A 10 13.67 -5.28 0.33
CA LEU A 10 13.03 -5.68 -0.92
C LEU A 10 13.37 -7.11 -1.35
N LYS A 11 14.45 -7.70 -0.82
CA LYS A 11 14.82 -9.08 -1.09
C LYS A 11 14.12 -10.04 -0.13
N ARG A 12 14.24 -9.78 1.17
CA ARG A 12 13.79 -10.70 2.24
C ARG A 12 12.28 -10.65 2.43
N ALA A 13 11.73 -9.44 2.59
CA ALA A 13 10.30 -9.24 2.82
C ALA A 13 9.41 -9.56 1.60
N ASN A 14 10.02 -9.62 0.40
CA ASN A 14 9.34 -9.85 -0.86
C ASN A 14 9.52 -11.29 -1.39
N GLY A 15 10.52 -12.03 -0.90
CA GLY A 15 11.04 -13.24 -1.57
C GLY A 15 11.19 -14.48 -0.70
N ASP A 16 11.36 -14.35 0.62
CA ASP A 16 11.82 -15.44 1.49
C ASP A 16 10.83 -15.80 2.62
N ASP A 17 9.52 -15.52 2.47
CA ASP A 17 8.47 -15.73 3.49
C ASP A 17 8.73 -15.05 4.85
N GLU A 18 9.70 -14.14 4.91
CA GLU A 18 10.05 -13.34 6.08
C GLU A 18 9.32 -12.00 6.08
N VAL A 19 9.17 -11.42 7.27
CA VAL A 19 8.65 -10.06 7.47
C VAL A 19 9.68 -9.22 8.21
N ALA A 20 9.69 -7.93 7.92
CA ALA A 20 10.48 -6.98 8.69
C ALA A 20 9.79 -6.70 10.02
N TYR A 21 10.43 -7.05 11.13
CA TYR A 21 9.95 -6.86 12.48
C TYR A 21 10.67 -5.69 13.15
N LEU A 22 9.92 -4.94 13.94
CA LEU A 22 10.47 -3.95 14.85
C LEU A 22 9.59 -3.86 16.11
N GLN A 23 10.23 -3.71 17.26
CA GLN A 23 9.55 -3.47 18.53
C GLN A 23 9.59 -1.99 18.90
N ARG A 24 8.46 -1.42 19.29
CA ARG A 24 8.34 -0.04 19.78
C ARG A 24 7.61 -0.01 21.12
N GLY A 25 8.39 -0.04 22.20
CA GLY A 25 7.84 -0.09 23.55
C GLY A 25 7.09 -1.42 23.74
N ASP A 26 5.79 -1.31 23.96
CA ASP A 26 4.84 -2.40 24.14
C ASP A 26 4.08 -2.80 22.86
N GLU A 27 4.44 -2.23 21.71
CA GLU A 27 3.88 -2.54 20.38
C GLU A 27 4.88 -3.31 19.51
N ASP A 28 4.39 -4.37 18.87
CA ASP A 28 5.10 -5.14 17.85
C ASP A 28 4.62 -4.71 16.46
N ILE A 29 5.55 -4.37 15.57
CA ILE A 29 5.21 -3.93 14.21
C ILE A 29 5.85 -4.88 13.20
N TRP A 30 5.00 -5.48 12.35
CA TRP A 30 5.37 -6.43 11.30
C TRP A 30 5.14 -5.80 9.94
N VAL A 31 6.20 -5.61 9.16
CA VAL A 31 6.20 -4.91 7.89
C VAL A 31 6.30 -5.91 6.75
N TYR A 32 5.27 -5.93 5.92
CA TYR A 32 5.15 -6.79 4.75
C TYR A 32 5.51 -6.04 3.47
N ALA A 33 6.10 -6.78 2.53
CA ALA A 33 6.19 -6.42 1.12
C ALA A 33 5.47 -7.51 0.31
N LEU A 34 4.29 -7.19 -0.21
CA LEU A 34 3.46 -8.12 -0.95
C LEU A 34 3.64 -7.91 -2.47
N PRO A 35 4.42 -8.77 -3.17
CA PRO A 35 4.57 -8.68 -4.62
C PRO A 35 3.30 -9.10 -5.34
N LYS A 36 2.97 -8.38 -6.41
CA LYS A 36 1.95 -8.80 -7.37
C LYS A 36 2.26 -8.22 -8.75
N SER A 37 2.42 -9.10 -9.73
CA SER A 37 2.89 -8.73 -11.07
C SER A 37 4.22 -7.96 -10.98
N LYS A 38 4.30 -6.75 -11.54
CA LYS A 38 5.47 -5.84 -11.44
C LYS A 38 5.39 -4.84 -10.27
N TYR A 39 4.39 -4.95 -9.41
CA TYR A 39 4.16 -4.05 -8.28
C TYR A 39 4.49 -4.73 -6.96
N THR A 40 4.89 -3.94 -5.96
CA THR A 40 5.05 -4.39 -4.58
C THR A 40 4.30 -3.44 -3.67
N PHE A 41 3.38 -3.99 -2.89
CA PHE A 41 2.56 -3.28 -1.91
C PHE A 41 3.19 -3.41 -0.54
N HIS A 42 3.17 -2.34 0.23
CA HIS A 42 3.79 -2.34 1.55
C HIS A 42 2.76 -1.95 2.59
N PHE A 43 2.77 -2.67 3.71
CA PHE A 43 1.90 -2.38 4.85
C PHE A 43 2.56 -2.89 6.12
N SER A 44 2.17 -2.32 7.26
CA SER A 44 2.60 -2.73 8.58
C SER A 44 1.41 -3.19 9.42
N ILE A 45 1.57 -4.31 10.10
CA ILE A 45 0.65 -4.84 11.10
C ILE A 45 1.16 -4.42 12.46
N HIS A 46 0.29 -3.82 13.25
CA HIS A 46 0.58 -3.38 14.61
C HIS A 46 -0.15 -4.32 15.56
N SER A 47 0.59 -4.98 16.44
CA SER A 47 0.04 -5.90 17.42
C SER A 47 0.49 -5.54 18.83
N LYS A 48 -0.38 -5.85 19.80
CA LYS A 48 -0.12 -5.66 21.22
C LYS A 48 -0.70 -6.83 21.99
N SER A 49 0.07 -7.37 22.94
CA SER A 49 -0.36 -8.50 23.78
C SER A 49 -0.81 -9.75 22.99
N GLY A 50 -0.32 -9.94 21.77
CA GLY A 50 -0.67 -11.06 20.90
C GLY A 50 -1.89 -10.84 19.98
N ASP A 51 -2.54 -9.68 20.04
CA ASP A 51 -3.67 -9.32 19.19
C ASP A 51 -3.28 -8.25 18.17
N VAL A 52 -3.80 -8.35 16.94
CA VAL A 52 -3.61 -7.31 15.91
C VAL A 52 -4.58 -6.15 16.15
N GLU A 53 -4.03 -4.98 16.46
CA GLU A 53 -4.82 -3.77 16.66
C GLU A 53 -5.19 -3.12 15.32
N LYS A 54 -4.23 -3.01 14.39
CA LYS A 54 -4.45 -2.33 13.11
C LYS A 54 -3.45 -2.76 12.04
N ILE A 55 -3.85 -2.55 10.79
CA ILE A 55 -2.98 -2.66 9.61
C ILE A 55 -2.92 -1.29 8.94
N GLN A 56 -1.73 -0.85 8.55
CA GLN A 56 -1.52 0.43 7.87
C GLN A 56 -0.75 0.19 6.59
N ALA A 57 -1.25 0.65 5.44
CA ALA A 57 -0.43 0.76 4.23
C ALA A 57 0.85 1.55 4.51
N ARG A 58 1.90 1.39 3.72
CA ARG A 58 3.18 2.11 3.88
C ARG A 58 3.73 2.56 2.53
N ASN A 59 4.20 3.81 2.45
CA ASN A 59 4.91 4.30 1.28
C ASN A 59 6.42 4.03 1.44
N MET A 60 7.17 4.16 0.34
CA MET A 60 8.61 3.89 0.34
C MET A 60 9.37 4.82 1.27
N ASP A 61 8.96 6.09 1.39
CA ASP A 61 9.59 7.06 2.29
C ASP A 61 9.49 6.63 3.76
N TRP A 62 8.39 5.99 4.16
CA TRP A 62 8.26 5.45 5.50
C TRP A 62 9.19 4.24 5.69
N ILE A 63 9.26 3.34 4.72
CA ILE A 63 10.13 2.15 4.76
C ILE A 63 11.60 2.58 4.87
N ASP A 64 12.04 3.52 4.02
CA ASP A 64 13.40 4.04 3.98
C ASP A 64 13.86 4.61 5.32
N LYS A 65 12.95 5.27 6.06
CA LYS A 65 13.24 5.83 7.40
C LYS A 65 13.43 4.78 8.49
N HIS A 66 12.95 3.55 8.30
CA HIS A 66 12.93 2.52 9.34
C HIS A 66 13.77 1.29 9.01
N VAL A 67 14.22 1.15 7.75
CA VAL A 67 14.88 -0.06 7.28
C VAL A 67 16.17 -0.42 8.02
N ALA A 68 16.87 0.57 8.57
CA ALA A 68 18.09 0.37 9.33
C ALA A 68 17.86 -0.35 10.69
N VAL A 69 16.63 -0.42 11.17
CA VAL A 69 16.28 -1.02 12.47
C VAL A 69 15.37 -2.24 12.35
N PHE A 70 15.13 -2.74 11.13
CA PHE A 70 14.34 -3.95 10.94
C PHE A 70 15.17 -5.20 11.26
N GLU A 71 14.52 -6.11 11.97
CA GLU A 71 14.93 -7.51 12.03
C GLU A 71 14.07 -8.30 11.02
N TYR A 72 14.57 -9.40 10.47
CA TYR A 72 13.81 -10.23 9.52
C TYR A 72 13.54 -11.58 10.16
N VAL A 73 12.25 -11.91 10.27
CA VAL A 73 11.76 -13.09 10.99
C VAL A 73 10.58 -13.70 10.24
N GLU A 74 10.32 -14.98 10.48
CA GLU A 74 9.07 -15.61 10.05
C GLU A 74 7.91 -14.99 10.87
N PRO A 75 6.81 -14.56 10.23
CA PRO A 75 5.69 -13.98 10.95
C PRO A 75 5.01 -15.05 11.82
N PRO A 76 4.59 -14.72 13.04
CA PRO A 76 3.80 -15.64 13.85
C PRO A 76 2.43 -15.88 13.19
N VAL A 77 1.86 -17.06 13.42
CA VAL A 77 0.63 -17.54 12.74
C VAL A 77 -0.52 -16.53 12.81
N PHE A 78 -0.72 -15.86 13.95
CA PHE A 78 -1.81 -14.89 14.09
C PHE A 78 -1.64 -13.67 13.15
N VAL A 79 -0.40 -13.30 12.82
CA VAL A 79 -0.08 -12.22 11.87
C VAL A 79 -0.33 -12.69 10.44
N SER A 80 0.12 -13.89 10.07
CA SER A 80 -0.12 -14.44 8.74
C SER A 80 -1.61 -14.70 8.45
N ASP A 81 -2.35 -15.18 9.45
CA ASP A 81 -3.80 -15.39 9.37
C ASP A 81 -4.52 -14.04 9.19
N THR A 82 -4.10 -13.03 9.96
CA THR A 82 -4.61 -11.65 9.82
C THR A 82 -4.39 -11.12 8.41
N VAL A 83 -3.21 -11.30 7.80
CA VAL A 83 -2.97 -10.89 6.41
C VAL A 83 -3.94 -11.59 5.47
N SER A 84 -4.05 -12.91 5.58
CA SER A 84 -4.91 -13.72 4.70
C SER A 84 -6.39 -13.35 4.80
N GLU A 85 -6.85 -12.92 5.96
CA GLU A 85 -8.25 -12.56 6.20
C GLU A 85 -8.58 -11.11 5.82
N ARG A 86 -7.65 -10.18 6.05
CA ARG A 86 -7.93 -8.73 6.04
C ARG A 86 -7.31 -8.01 4.86
N VAL A 87 -6.30 -8.59 4.21
CA VAL A 87 -5.61 -7.96 3.09
C VAL A 87 -6.03 -8.63 1.77
N GLU A 88 -6.44 -7.82 0.80
CA GLU A 88 -6.88 -8.28 -0.50
C GLU A 88 -6.22 -7.45 -1.61
N LEU A 89 -5.89 -8.10 -2.72
CA LEU A 89 -5.40 -7.44 -3.93
C LEU A 89 -6.43 -7.60 -5.04
N VAL A 90 -6.92 -6.48 -5.58
CA VAL A 90 -7.93 -6.44 -6.64
C VAL A 90 -7.30 -5.93 -7.93
N GLU A 91 -7.20 -6.79 -8.95
CA GLU A 91 -6.73 -6.44 -10.29
C GLU A 91 -7.88 -5.82 -11.11
N ASP A 92 -7.54 -4.84 -11.95
CA ASP A 92 -8.48 -4.08 -12.79
C ASP A 92 -9.75 -3.63 -12.03
N PRO A 93 -9.60 -2.89 -10.90
CA PRO A 93 -10.73 -2.48 -10.08
C PRO A 93 -11.71 -1.60 -10.85
N ASP A 94 -13.01 -1.85 -10.67
CA ASP A 94 -14.11 -1.09 -11.28
C ASP A 94 -14.31 0.33 -10.68
N ALA A 95 -13.26 0.90 -10.07
CA ALA A 95 -13.30 2.18 -9.37
C ALA A 95 -12.27 3.17 -9.94
N LEU A 96 -12.74 4.31 -10.43
CA LEU A 96 -11.89 5.38 -10.98
C LEU A 96 -10.93 5.97 -9.94
N ALA A 97 -9.81 6.48 -10.43
CA ALA A 97 -8.76 7.18 -9.73
C ALA A 97 -8.33 8.42 -10.49
N ILE A 98 -7.69 9.36 -9.79
CA ILE A 98 -7.04 10.50 -10.44
C ILE A 98 -5.58 10.12 -10.69
N LEU A 99 -5.14 10.21 -11.93
CA LEU A 99 -3.73 10.31 -12.29
C LEU A 99 -3.33 11.79 -12.20
N ASP A 100 -2.42 12.10 -11.29
CA ASP A 100 -1.75 13.40 -11.16
C ASP A 100 -0.25 13.16 -11.27
N ASP A 101 0.30 13.34 -12.47
CA ASP A 101 1.72 13.06 -12.76
C ASP A 101 2.24 13.97 -13.88
N THR A 102 3.56 14.16 -13.92
CA THR A 102 4.23 14.93 -14.98
C THR A 102 5.03 13.99 -15.87
N CYS A 103 4.77 14.05 -17.18
CA CYS A 103 5.59 13.30 -18.12
C CYS A 103 7.02 13.83 -18.13
N VAL A 104 7.98 13.01 -17.69
CA VAL A 104 9.41 13.41 -17.64
C VAL A 104 10.00 13.81 -19.00
N ARG A 105 9.42 13.36 -20.12
CA ARG A 105 9.91 13.68 -21.46
C ARG A 105 9.25 14.92 -22.05
N CYS A 106 7.94 15.04 -21.94
CA CYS A 106 7.20 16.19 -22.47
C CYS A 106 7.19 17.38 -21.50
N GLN A 107 7.44 17.13 -20.21
CA GLN A 107 7.28 18.09 -19.11
C GLN A 107 5.85 18.63 -18.98
N GLU A 108 4.87 17.89 -19.49
CA GLU A 108 3.45 18.20 -19.40
C GLU A 108 2.84 17.51 -18.17
N GLU A 109 2.01 18.25 -17.45
CA GLU A 109 1.24 17.78 -16.30
C GLU A 109 -0.05 17.10 -16.79
N TYR A 110 -0.37 15.95 -16.21
CA TYR A 110 -1.56 15.17 -16.51
C TYR A 110 -2.41 15.07 -15.25
N LEU A 111 -3.65 15.57 -15.33
CA LEU A 111 -4.67 15.43 -14.31
C LEU A 111 -5.93 14.84 -14.94
N VAL A 112 -6.09 13.51 -14.87
CA VAL A 112 -7.16 12.78 -15.56
C VAL A 112 -7.73 11.64 -14.72
N ASP A 113 -9.01 11.35 -14.91
CA ASP A 113 -9.66 10.17 -14.32
C ASP A 113 -9.31 8.91 -15.12
N VAL A 114 -8.83 7.89 -14.42
CA VAL A 114 -8.33 6.63 -15.00
C VAL A 114 -8.74 5.43 -14.16
N THR A 115 -8.70 4.25 -14.76
CA THR A 115 -8.89 2.99 -14.03
C THR A 115 -7.54 2.51 -13.50
N PRO A 116 -7.39 2.27 -12.18
CA PRO A 116 -6.18 1.68 -11.63
C PRO A 116 -5.89 0.31 -12.24
N LYS A 117 -4.62 -0.12 -12.19
CA LYS A 117 -4.28 -1.49 -12.54
C LYS A 117 -4.53 -2.46 -11.40
N ILE A 118 -4.29 -2.00 -10.17
CA ILE A 118 -4.44 -2.84 -8.99
C ILE A 118 -4.59 -2.00 -7.72
N ASP A 119 -5.50 -2.45 -6.86
CA ASP A 119 -5.74 -1.89 -5.53
C ASP A 119 -5.36 -2.91 -4.44
N LEU A 120 -4.77 -2.40 -3.36
CA LEU A 120 -4.64 -3.09 -2.08
C LEU A 120 -5.78 -2.66 -1.18
N LEU A 121 -6.58 -3.62 -0.75
CA LEU A 121 -7.63 -3.43 0.24
C LEU A 121 -7.18 -3.96 1.60
N ILE A 122 -7.53 -3.23 2.66
CA ILE A 122 -7.37 -3.64 4.06
C ILE A 122 -8.77 -3.55 4.69
N ASP A 123 -9.28 -4.64 5.23
CA ASP A 123 -10.66 -4.77 5.74
C ASP A 123 -11.72 -4.36 4.69
N GLY A 124 -11.45 -4.61 3.42
CA GLY A 124 -12.31 -4.20 2.30
C GLY A 124 -12.27 -2.69 1.97
N LEU A 125 -11.32 -1.95 2.54
CA LEU A 125 -11.13 -0.51 2.35
C LEU A 125 -9.86 -0.21 1.56
N TYR A 126 -9.87 0.84 0.73
CA TYR A 126 -8.75 1.14 -0.17
C TYR A 126 -7.55 1.67 0.62
N ALA A 127 -6.45 0.92 0.59
CA ALA A 127 -5.25 1.22 1.34
C ALA A 127 -4.12 1.73 0.44
N GLN A 128 -3.93 1.10 -0.73
CA GLN A 128 -3.01 1.56 -1.77
C GLN A 128 -3.59 1.33 -3.14
N ARG A 129 -3.18 2.17 -4.09
CA ARG A 129 -3.64 2.14 -5.46
C ARG A 129 -2.49 2.37 -6.42
N MET A 130 -2.36 1.50 -7.41
CA MET A 130 -1.40 1.65 -8.50
C MET A 130 -2.12 2.05 -9.79
N VAL A 131 -1.73 3.20 -10.32
CA VAL A 131 -2.17 3.71 -11.60
C VAL A 131 -1.00 3.62 -12.58
N GLU A 132 -1.27 3.14 -13.79
CA GLU A 132 -0.28 3.10 -14.87
C GLU A 132 -0.96 3.43 -16.19
N GLU A 133 -0.50 4.50 -16.83
CA GLU A 133 -0.96 4.92 -18.16
C GLU A 133 0.23 5.34 -19.02
N GLU A 134 -0.03 5.64 -20.29
CA GLU A 134 0.99 6.17 -21.21
C GLU A 134 0.70 7.63 -21.53
N CYS A 135 1.75 8.45 -21.58
CA CYS A 135 1.69 9.82 -22.08
C CYS A 135 1.23 9.80 -23.55
N PRO A 136 0.13 10.47 -23.92
CA PRO A 136 -0.43 10.41 -25.27
C PRO A 136 0.50 11.00 -26.34
N ASP A 137 1.40 11.91 -25.96
CA ASP A 137 2.25 12.62 -26.91
C ASP A 137 3.56 11.88 -27.22
N CYS A 138 4.12 11.14 -26.26
CA CYS A 138 5.43 10.52 -26.41
C CYS A 138 5.52 9.05 -25.98
N GLY A 139 4.42 8.46 -25.50
CA GLY A 139 4.32 7.06 -25.08
C GLY A 139 5.17 6.71 -23.85
N GLN A 140 5.64 7.70 -23.08
CA GLN A 140 6.34 7.43 -21.83
C GLN A 140 5.35 6.94 -20.76
N PRO A 141 5.75 5.98 -19.91
CA PRO A 141 4.91 5.51 -18.83
C PRO A 141 4.71 6.62 -17.78
N LEU A 142 3.47 6.74 -17.31
CA LEU A 142 3.05 7.56 -16.18
C LEU A 142 2.58 6.58 -15.10
N ILE A 143 3.32 6.50 -13.99
CA ILE A 143 3.06 5.52 -12.93
C ILE A 143 2.91 6.27 -11.62
N SER A 144 1.70 6.23 -11.06
CA SER A 144 1.41 6.82 -9.76
C SER A 144 1.04 5.75 -8.74
N ARG A 145 1.56 5.91 -7.52
CA ARG A 145 1.16 5.14 -6.34
C ARG A 145 0.50 6.08 -5.35
N HIS A 146 -0.78 5.86 -5.11
CA HIS A 146 -1.49 6.53 -4.02
C HIS A 146 -1.54 5.60 -2.80
N THR A 147 -1.23 6.15 -1.63
CA THR A 147 -1.25 5.42 -0.36
C THR A 147 -2.09 6.19 0.65
N PHE A 148 -3.07 5.51 1.24
CA PHE A 148 -4.01 6.09 2.19
C PHE A 148 -3.67 5.59 3.60
N GLN A 149 -3.16 6.47 4.49
CA GLN A 149 -2.63 6.10 5.82
C GLN A 149 -3.06 7.05 6.97
N PRO A 150 -3.78 6.55 8.00
CA PRO A 150 -4.61 5.34 7.88
C PRO A 150 -5.54 5.51 6.67
N PRO A 151 -6.07 4.44 6.07
CA PRO A 151 -7.01 4.60 4.96
C PRO A 151 -8.03 5.67 5.34
N LYS A 152 -8.27 6.68 4.48
CA LYS A 152 -9.02 7.90 4.86
C LYS A 152 -10.35 7.58 5.57
N GLN A 153 -10.93 6.44 5.22
CA GLN A 153 -12.14 5.84 5.77
C GLN A 153 -12.05 5.42 7.26
N TYR A 154 -10.86 5.43 7.88
CA TYR A 154 -10.64 5.27 9.32
C TYR A 154 -10.37 6.61 10.04
N SER A 155 -10.29 7.74 9.33
CA SER A 155 -10.11 9.05 9.97
C SER A 155 -11.44 9.57 10.52
N GLU A 156 -11.43 10.18 11.71
CA GLU A 156 -12.62 10.78 12.32
C GLU A 156 -13.19 11.92 11.46
N ASP A 157 -12.32 12.61 10.71
CA ASP A 157 -12.65 13.70 9.78
C ASP A 157 -13.47 13.24 8.55
N PHE A 158 -13.51 11.93 8.27
CA PHE A 158 -14.26 11.36 7.15
C PHE A 158 -15.78 11.57 7.25
N LEU A 159 -16.31 11.80 8.46
CA LEU A 159 -17.75 11.99 8.67
C LEU A 159 -18.24 13.41 8.33
N ASP A 160 -17.35 14.40 8.17
CA ASP A 160 -17.69 15.82 8.02
C ASP A 160 -17.51 16.39 6.60
N GLU A 161 -16.81 15.68 5.70
CA GLU A 161 -16.61 16.14 4.32
C GLU A 161 -17.70 15.62 3.39
N GLY A 162 -18.70 16.47 3.10
CA GLY A 162 -19.74 16.24 2.10
C GLY A 162 -19.27 16.15 0.64
N GLU A 163 -18.02 15.73 0.38
CA GLU A 163 -17.40 15.67 -0.94
C GLU A 163 -17.11 14.22 -1.40
N GLY A 164 -18.15 13.63 -2.00
CA GLY A 164 -18.06 12.93 -3.27
C GLY A 164 -17.26 11.63 -3.35
N ILE A 165 -17.98 10.51 -3.36
CA ILE A 165 -17.52 9.13 -3.58
C ILE A 165 -17.04 8.82 -5.05
N SER A 166 -16.42 9.76 -5.77
CA SER A 166 -15.21 9.36 -6.52
C SER A 166 -14.11 8.98 -5.52
N ASN A 167 -14.24 9.52 -4.31
CA ASN A 167 -13.75 9.10 -3.00
C ASN A 167 -14.65 8.03 -2.30
N TYR A 168 -14.67 6.78 -2.77
CA TYR A 168 -14.90 5.54 -1.95
C TYR A 168 -16.29 4.85 -1.86
N THR A 169 -16.36 3.63 -2.42
CA THR A 169 -17.35 2.53 -2.20
C THR A 169 -18.40 2.28 -3.29
N TRP A 170 -17.95 1.70 -4.41
CA TRP A 170 -18.61 0.45 -4.79
C TRP A 170 -18.17 -0.57 -3.74
N ARG A 171 -19.08 -0.94 -2.81
CA ARG A 171 -18.88 -2.16 -2.04
C ARG A 171 -18.76 -3.28 -3.06
N HIS A 172 -17.61 -3.93 -3.15
CA HIS A 172 -17.51 -5.23 -3.80
C HIS A 172 -18.45 -6.17 -3.03
N SER A 173 -19.70 -6.26 -3.48
CA SER A 173 -20.57 -7.35 -3.09
C SER A 173 -19.97 -8.59 -3.74
N ARG A 174 -19.35 -9.45 -2.94
CA ARG A 174 -18.98 -10.82 -3.32
C ARG A 174 -20.13 -11.41 -4.16
N ARG A 175 -19.84 -11.77 -5.42
CA ARG A 175 -20.73 -12.63 -6.20
C ARG A 175 -20.39 -14.09 -5.92
#